data_AF-A0A353RM08-F1
#
_entry.id   AF-A0A353RM08-F1
#
_cell.length_a   1.000
_cell.length_b   1.000
_cell.length_c   1.000
_cell.angle_alpha   90.00
_cell.angle_beta   90.00
_cell.angle_gamma   90.00
#
_symmetry.space_group_name_H-M   'P 1'
#
loop_
_entity.id
_entity.type
_entity.pdbx_description
1 polymer ?
#
loop_
_entity_poly.entity_id
_entity_poly.type
_entity_poly.pdbx_seq_one_letter_code
_entity_poly.pdbx_strand_id
1 'polypeptide(L)'
;MFLAAGLISAQPKAYFTFEDRQIFNQYLSYIEPFKNHSGDVLLEKTATFFLGKPYVANTLEIKDGETLVVNLREFDCTTFVETVIALVRSVQMENTSFETYLAELQKIRYRDGVTDGYASRLHYTSD
;
A
#
# COMPACT_ATOMS: atom_id res chain seq x y z
N MET A 1 -3.78 -24.14 -31.02
CA MET A 1 -4.12 -22.73 -30.75
C MET A 1 -4.56 -22.66 -29.29
N PHE A 2 -3.61 -22.46 -28.37
CA PHE A 2 -3.91 -22.31 -26.94
C PHE A 2 -3.98 -20.81 -26.63
N LEU A 3 -5.19 -20.30 -26.40
CA LEU A 3 -5.40 -18.98 -25.81
C LEU A 3 -5.18 -19.12 -24.31
N ALA A 4 -4.00 -18.73 -23.82
CA ALA A 4 -3.81 -18.48 -22.41
C ALA A 4 -4.61 -17.23 -22.05
N ALA A 5 -5.76 -17.42 -21.38
CA ALA A 5 -6.45 -16.35 -20.69
C ALA A 5 -5.56 -15.91 -19.53
N GLY A 6 -4.68 -14.94 -19.78
CA GLY A 6 -4.00 -14.24 -18.70
C GLY A 6 -5.06 -13.65 -17.76
N LEU A 7 -4.89 -13.86 -16.46
CA LEU A 7 -5.69 -13.21 -15.43
C LEU A 7 -5.53 -11.70 -15.63
N ILE A 8 -6.49 -11.07 -16.29
CA ILE A 8 -6.64 -9.62 -16.29
C ILE A 8 -7.13 -9.29 -14.89
N SER A 9 -6.20 -9.12 -13.94
CA SER A 9 -6.52 -8.47 -12.69
C SER A 9 -6.85 -7.02 -13.04
N ALA A 10 -8.11 -6.63 -12.88
CA ALA A 10 -8.48 -5.22 -12.93
C ALA A 10 -7.61 -4.47 -11.91
N GLN A 11 -7.03 -3.34 -12.31
CA GLN A 11 -6.25 -2.53 -11.38
C GLN A 11 -7.17 -1.99 -10.27
N PRO A 12 -6.68 -1.88 -9.02
CA PRO A 12 -7.42 -1.21 -7.96
C PRO A 12 -7.83 0.18 -8.42
N LYS A 13 -9.12 0.51 -8.35
CA LYS A 13 -9.54 1.91 -8.42
C LYS A 13 -9.04 2.58 -7.14
N ALA A 14 -8.09 3.49 -7.28
CA ALA A 14 -7.42 4.12 -6.15
C ALA A 14 -7.36 5.65 -6.31
N TYR A 15 -7.43 6.36 -5.19
CA TYR A 15 -7.19 7.79 -5.10
C TYR A 15 -5.79 8.05 -4.53
N PHE A 16 -4.97 8.77 -5.29
CA PHE A 16 -3.63 9.18 -4.90
C PHE A 16 -3.24 10.44 -5.66
N THR A 17 -2.23 11.15 -5.17
CA THR A 17 -1.70 12.36 -5.82
C THR A 17 -0.38 12.08 -6.53
N PHE A 18 0.08 13.05 -7.32
CA PHE A 18 1.41 12.97 -7.95
C PHE A 18 2.53 12.84 -6.92
N GLU A 19 2.40 13.54 -5.78
CA GLU A 19 3.39 13.51 -4.71
C GLU A 19 3.50 12.12 -4.07
N ASP A 20 2.39 11.39 -3.91
CA ASP A 20 2.42 10.01 -3.41
C ASP A 20 3.25 9.11 -4.34
N ARG A 21 3.10 9.28 -5.66
CA ARG A 21 3.91 8.54 -6.64
C ARG A 21 5.39 8.93 -6.59
N GLN A 22 5.70 10.20 -6.32
CA GLN A 22 7.09 10.64 -6.14
C GLN A 22 7.71 10.02 -4.87
N ILE A 23 6.98 10.02 -3.76
CA ILE A 23 7.44 9.41 -2.49
C ILE A 23 7.66 7.91 -2.68
N PHE A 24 6.78 7.22 -3.41
CA PHE A 24 6.98 5.81 -3.75
C PHE A 24 8.30 5.57 -4.52
N ASN A 25 8.60 6.40 -5.53
CA ASN A 25 9.85 6.27 -6.29
C ASN A 25 11.09 6.57 -5.42
N GLN A 26 10.99 7.54 -4.51
CA GLN A 26 12.04 7.83 -3.53
C GLN A 26 12.24 6.64 -2.59
N TYR A 27 11.16 6.02 -2.12
CA TYR A 27 11.20 4.81 -1.32
C TYR A 27 11.90 3.66 -2.04
N LEU A 28 11.58 3.40 -3.31
CA LEU A 28 12.25 2.35 -4.09
C LEU A 28 13.76 2.57 -4.17
N SER A 29 14.20 3.81 -4.39
CA SER A 29 15.62 4.15 -4.42
C SER A 29 16.28 3.97 -3.04
N TYR A 30 15.57 4.27 -1.96
CA TYR A 30 16.05 4.12 -0.59
C TYR A 30 16.15 2.65 -0.16
N ILE A 31 15.17 1.81 -0.52
CA ILE A 31 15.07 0.43 -0.04
C ILE A 31 15.90 -0.56 -0.86
N GLU A 32 16.27 -0.22 -2.10
CA GLU A 32 17.00 -1.11 -3.02
C GLU A 32 18.24 -1.79 -2.40
N PRO A 33 19.12 -1.10 -1.63
CA PRO A 33 20.26 -1.76 -0.99
C PRO A 33 19.88 -2.86 0.01
N PHE A 34 18.64 -2.82 0.52
CA PHE A 34 18.13 -3.74 1.52
C PHE A 34 17.24 -4.83 0.95
N LYS A 35 16.87 -4.79 -0.35
CA LYS A 35 15.89 -5.68 -0.99
C LYS A 35 16.11 -7.18 -0.71
N ASN A 36 17.37 -7.61 -0.64
CA ASN A 36 17.75 -9.01 -0.42
C ASN A 36 18.04 -9.38 1.04
N HIS A 37 17.76 -8.47 1.99
CA HIS A 37 17.90 -8.75 3.44
C HIS A 37 16.66 -9.47 3.99
N SER A 38 16.69 -9.83 5.27
CA SER A 38 15.56 -10.46 5.95
C SER A 38 14.32 -9.57 5.98
N GLY A 39 13.15 -10.18 6.13
CA GLY A 39 11.87 -9.46 6.27
C GLY A 39 11.89 -8.43 7.42
N ASP A 40 12.53 -8.76 8.54
CA ASP A 40 12.65 -7.85 9.69
C ASP A 40 13.46 -6.59 9.36
N VAL A 41 14.56 -6.75 8.61
CA VAL A 41 15.37 -5.60 8.15
C VAL A 41 14.58 -4.75 7.16
N LEU A 42 13.84 -5.37 6.24
CA LEU A 42 12.97 -4.63 5.32
C LEU A 42 11.89 -3.85 6.08
N LEU A 43 11.22 -4.48 7.04
CA LEU A 43 10.23 -3.82 7.89
C LEU A 43 10.82 -2.62 8.65
N GLU A 44 11.97 -2.80 9.31
CA GLU A 44 12.66 -1.73 10.04
C GLU A 44 13.01 -0.57 9.11
N LYS A 45 13.63 -0.86 7.96
CA LYS A 45 14.08 0.19 7.02
C LYS A 45 12.92 0.91 6.35
N THR A 46 11.88 0.18 5.94
CA THR A 46 10.67 0.77 5.37
C THR A 46 9.94 1.64 6.39
N ALA A 47 9.81 1.20 7.65
CA ALA A 47 9.26 2.04 8.71
C ALA A 47 10.11 3.30 8.95
N THR A 48 11.43 3.14 8.96
CA THR A 48 12.40 4.24 9.17
C THR A 48 12.32 5.31 8.07
N PHE A 49 12.06 4.92 6.82
CA PHE A 49 11.92 5.83 5.69
C PHE A 49 10.86 6.93 5.93
N PHE A 50 9.81 6.61 6.68
CA PHE A 50 8.70 7.52 6.95
C PHE A 50 8.85 8.30 8.27
N LEU A 51 9.98 8.21 8.97
CA LEU A 51 10.23 9.01 10.16
C LEU A 51 10.12 10.51 9.83
N GLY A 52 9.41 11.25 10.68
CA GLY A 52 9.16 12.69 10.52
C GLY A 52 7.95 13.04 9.65
N LYS A 53 7.25 12.07 9.06
CA LYS A 53 5.97 12.32 8.39
C LYS A 53 4.90 12.76 9.40
N PRO A 54 4.03 13.75 9.07
CA PRO A 54 3.01 14.24 9.99
C PRO A 54 2.00 13.16 10.39
N TYR A 55 1.51 13.27 11.64
CA TYR A 55 0.38 12.50 12.12
C TYR A 55 -0.93 13.20 11.77
N VAL A 56 -1.79 12.57 10.97
CA VAL A 56 -3.09 13.12 10.55
C VAL A 56 -4.15 12.02 10.59
N ALA A 57 -5.24 12.26 11.32
CA ALA A 57 -6.37 11.34 11.41
C ALA A 57 -7.32 11.50 10.20
N ASN A 58 -8.11 10.46 9.93
CA ASN A 58 -9.19 10.46 8.93
C ASN A 58 -8.71 10.74 7.49
N THR A 59 -7.46 10.39 7.16
CA THR A 59 -6.89 10.60 5.81
C THR A 59 -7.56 9.75 4.73
N LEU A 60 -8.31 8.71 5.11
CA LEU A 60 -9.03 7.83 4.21
C LEU A 60 -10.47 8.29 3.91
N GLU A 61 -10.99 9.29 4.63
CA GLU A 61 -12.38 9.72 4.50
C GLU A 61 -12.55 10.71 3.34
N ILE A 62 -13.05 10.22 2.20
CA ILE A 62 -13.34 11.04 1.02
C ILE A 62 -14.84 11.08 0.71
N LYS A 63 -15.29 12.09 -0.05
CA LYS A 63 -16.72 12.33 -0.31
C LYS A 63 -17.38 11.34 -1.28
N ASP A 64 -16.61 10.72 -2.17
CA ASP A 64 -17.14 9.98 -3.33
C ASP A 64 -17.33 8.47 -3.09
N GLY A 65 -17.57 8.09 -1.83
CA GLY A 65 -17.73 6.69 -1.40
C GLY A 65 -16.41 5.98 -1.11
N GLU A 66 -16.49 4.75 -0.61
CA GLU A 66 -15.32 3.96 -0.22
C GLU A 66 -14.50 3.57 -1.47
N THR A 67 -13.23 3.94 -1.46
CA THR A 67 -12.25 3.59 -2.50
C THR A 67 -10.88 3.45 -1.85
N LEU A 68 -9.94 2.77 -2.51
CA LEU A 68 -8.58 2.65 -1.99
C LEU A 68 -7.89 4.03 -2.01
N VAL A 69 -7.76 4.66 -0.86
CA VAL A 69 -7.02 5.93 -0.71
C VAL A 69 -5.56 5.64 -0.36
N VAL A 70 -4.63 6.19 -1.12
CA VAL A 70 -3.20 6.18 -0.80
C VAL A 70 -2.77 7.57 -0.38
N ASN A 71 -2.16 7.65 0.81
CA ASN A 71 -1.46 8.82 1.30
C ASN A 71 -0.10 8.39 1.83
N LEU A 72 0.99 8.78 1.16
CA LEU A 72 2.37 8.54 1.60
C LEU A 72 3.00 9.78 2.24
N ARG A 73 2.22 10.86 2.39
CA ARG A 73 2.64 12.15 2.91
C ARG A 73 2.35 12.28 4.39
N GLU A 74 1.28 11.66 4.85
CA GLU A 74 0.73 11.79 6.21
C GLU A 74 0.09 10.47 6.63
N PHE A 75 0.18 10.14 7.91
CA PHE A 75 -0.30 8.87 8.45
C PHE A 75 -1.01 9.03 9.78
N ASP A 76 -1.90 8.10 10.09
CA ASP A 76 -2.23 7.72 11.46
C ASP A 76 -1.53 6.39 11.83
N CYS A 77 -1.83 5.84 13.01
CA CYS A 77 -1.20 4.60 13.46
C CYS A 77 -1.50 3.40 12.55
N THR A 78 -2.73 3.28 12.05
CA THR A 78 -3.15 2.13 11.23
C THR A 78 -2.60 2.24 9.83
N THR A 79 -2.82 3.38 9.16
CA THR A 79 -2.37 3.62 7.79
C THR A 79 -0.86 3.52 7.65
N PHE A 80 -0.11 3.93 8.68
CA PHE A 80 1.35 3.73 8.72
C PHE A 80 1.71 2.24 8.64
N VAL A 81 1.13 1.40 9.51
CA VAL A 81 1.42 -0.04 9.57
C VAL A 81 1.03 -0.73 8.27
N GLU A 82 -0.18 -0.44 7.76
CA GLU A 82 -0.67 -1.00 6.50
C GLU A 82 0.26 -0.65 5.33
N THR A 83 0.67 0.63 5.21
CA THR A 83 1.56 1.09 4.15
C THR A 83 2.94 0.41 4.24
N VAL A 84 3.52 0.31 5.44
CA VAL A 84 4.83 -0.33 5.63
C VAL A 84 4.77 -1.80 5.19
N ILE A 85 3.76 -2.54 5.64
CA ILE A 85 3.61 -3.96 5.29
C ILE A 85 3.36 -4.13 3.78
N ALA A 86 2.49 -3.31 3.19
CA ALA A 86 2.20 -3.35 1.76
C ALA A 86 3.45 -3.09 0.92
N LEU A 87 4.27 -2.09 1.29
CA LEU A 87 5.51 -1.76 0.59
C LEU A 87 6.56 -2.86 0.70
N VAL A 88 6.73 -3.47 1.88
CA VAL A 88 7.67 -4.59 2.06
C VAL A 88 7.25 -5.79 1.20
N ARG A 89 5.97 -6.17 1.25
CA ARG A 89 5.45 -7.25 0.39
C ARG A 89 5.67 -6.97 -1.09
N SER A 90 5.47 -5.73 -1.52
CA SER A 90 5.68 -5.32 -2.91
C SER A 90 7.14 -5.41 -3.36
N VAL A 91 8.09 -5.06 -2.48
CA VAL A 91 9.53 -5.15 -2.76
C VAL A 91 10.01 -6.60 -2.82
N GLN A 92 9.35 -7.50 -2.09
CA GLN A 92 9.63 -8.94 -2.11
C GLN A 92 9.10 -9.65 -3.37
N MET A 93 8.23 -9.02 -4.15
CA MET A 93 7.78 -9.55 -5.44
C MET A 93 8.82 -9.29 -6.54
N GLU A 94 8.90 -10.19 -7.52
CA GLU A 94 9.84 -10.05 -8.65
C GLU A 94 9.64 -8.73 -9.43
N ASN A 95 8.38 -8.31 -9.60
CA ASN A 95 8.00 -7.12 -10.36
C ASN A 95 7.44 -6.02 -9.45
N THR A 96 8.30 -5.38 -8.65
CA THR A 96 7.88 -4.25 -7.82
C THR A 96 7.43 -3.07 -8.68
N SER A 97 6.18 -2.64 -8.51
CA SER A 97 5.59 -1.44 -9.13
C SER A 97 4.61 -0.75 -8.20
N PHE A 98 4.19 0.47 -8.54
CA PHE A 98 3.16 1.18 -7.76
C PHE A 98 1.86 0.37 -7.73
N GLU A 99 1.51 -0.28 -8.83
CA GLU A 99 0.32 -1.11 -8.97
C GLU A 99 0.39 -2.37 -8.10
N THR A 100 1.57 -2.98 -7.95
CA THR A 100 1.74 -4.08 -6.97
C THR A 100 1.55 -3.59 -5.53
N TYR A 101 2.02 -2.37 -5.22
CA TYR A 101 1.78 -1.74 -3.93
C TYR A 101 0.29 -1.46 -3.68
N LEU A 102 -0.44 -0.95 -4.68
CA LEU A 102 -1.88 -0.75 -4.57
C LEU A 102 -2.60 -2.07 -4.28
N ALA A 103 -2.22 -3.15 -4.98
CA ALA A 103 -2.82 -4.47 -4.79
C ALA A 103 -2.56 -5.03 -3.39
N GLU A 104 -1.32 -4.93 -2.87
CA GLU A 104 -0.99 -5.38 -1.52
C GLU A 104 -1.68 -4.54 -0.45
N LEU A 105 -1.75 -3.21 -0.62
CA LEU A 105 -2.47 -2.34 0.30
C LEU A 105 -3.96 -2.67 0.34
N GLN A 106 -4.58 -2.94 -0.82
CA GLN A 106 -5.99 -3.31 -0.89
C GLN A 106 -6.27 -4.63 -0.16
N LYS A 107 -5.41 -5.64 -0.34
CA LYS A 107 -5.53 -6.94 0.35
C LYS A 107 -5.43 -6.81 1.87
N ILE A 108 -4.65 -5.85 2.36
CA ILE A 108 -4.49 -5.60 3.79
C ILE A 108 -5.69 -4.83 4.35
N ARG A 109 -6.11 -3.78 3.65
CA ARG A 109 -7.09 -2.82 4.18
C ARG A 109 -8.54 -3.28 4.09
N TYR A 110 -8.85 -4.14 3.12
CA TYR A 110 -10.22 -4.55 2.84
C TYR A 110 -10.40 -6.06 3.02
N ARG A 111 -11.56 -6.47 3.55
CA ARG A 111 -11.96 -7.87 3.69
C ARG A 111 -11.91 -8.55 2.32
N ASP A 112 -11.23 -9.69 2.27
CA ASP A 112 -10.96 -10.45 1.04
C ASP A 112 -10.28 -9.65 -0.09
N GLY A 113 -9.70 -8.49 0.23
CA GLY A 113 -9.16 -7.54 -0.73
C GLY A 113 -10.22 -6.86 -1.61
N VAL A 114 -11.49 -6.83 -1.20
CA VAL A 114 -12.59 -6.28 -1.99
C VAL A 114 -13.11 -4.96 -1.40
N THR A 115 -13.10 -3.91 -2.22
CA THR A 115 -13.72 -2.62 -1.86
C THR A 115 -15.22 -2.67 -2.19
N ASP A 116 -16.04 -2.91 -1.18
CA ASP A 116 -17.50 -3.04 -1.26
C ASP A 116 -18.17 -2.19 -0.17
N GLY A 117 -18.03 -0.88 -0.32
CA GLY A 117 -18.52 0.11 0.66
C GLY A 117 -17.70 0.16 1.94
N TYR A 118 -18.07 1.09 2.82
CA TYR A 118 -17.31 1.42 4.03
C TYR A 118 -17.07 0.22 4.94
N ALA A 119 -18.05 -0.67 5.10
CA ALA A 119 -17.97 -1.83 5.99
C ALA A 119 -17.05 -2.96 5.48
N SER A 120 -16.58 -2.89 4.22
CA SER A 120 -15.58 -3.83 3.71
C SER A 120 -14.17 -3.47 4.17
N ARG A 121 -13.92 -2.23 4.60
CA ARG A 121 -12.66 -1.84 5.24
C ARG A 121 -12.55 -2.44 6.63
N LEU A 122 -11.38 -2.95 6.99
CA LEU A 122 -11.12 -3.57 8.29
C LEU A 122 -10.91 -2.48 9.35
N HIS A 123 -12.01 -2.05 9.99
CA HIS A 123 -11.97 -0.99 11.02
C HIS A 123 -11.53 -1.48 12.40
N TYR A 124 -11.66 -2.77 12.67
CA TYR A 124 -11.24 -3.39 13.91
C TYR A 124 -9.97 -4.20 13.67
N THR A 125 -8.91 -3.96 14.45
CA THR A 125 -7.62 -4.66 14.28
C THR A 125 -7.67 -6.15 14.62
N SER A 126 -8.77 -6.63 15.18
CA SER A 126 -9.01 -8.04 15.50
C SER A 126 -9.72 -8.82 14.40
N ASP A 127 -10.21 -8.12 13.37
CA ASP A 127 -10.84 -8.70 12.18
C ASP A 127 -9.75 -9.20 11.21
#